data_AF-A0A5J5BJH4-F1
#
_entry.id   AF-A0A5J5BJH4-F1
#
_cell.length_a   1.000
_cell.length_b   1.000
_cell.length_c   1.000
_cell.angle_alpha   90.00
_cell.angle_beta   90.00
_cell.angle_gamma   90.00
#
_symmetry.space_group_name_H-M   'P 1'
#
loop_
_entity.id
_entity.type
_entity.pdbx_description
1 polymer ?
#
loop_
_entity_poly.entity_id
_entity_poly.type
_entity_poly.pdbx_seq_one_letter_code
_entity_poly.pdbx_strand_id
1 'polypeptide(L)'
;MNAPSIRIRKKVQSKFKIRGYNLKVEALDEILSFLSRFQDAEDEALDLLLDELQHESLKSSMLDKESVHRVVSLLLEAEAAVEESSSSTTSGITGKLPIHGDASAKATLYRDRFLLLLQRLYRDPHFSRPVFDTEMSQFGSCEISPIQSLVGLTGRRWVMGLISQLEDGHFYLEDLTAAVEINLSNAISFMPFICYFLSYSRDLLSISNAWKWAHLYLEK
;
A
#
# COMPACT_ATOMS: atom_id res chain seq x y z
N MET A 1 -11.55 -34.41 -10.93
CA MET A 1 -11.45 -33.13 -10.20
C MET A 1 -10.19 -33.20 -9.36
N ASN A 2 -9.09 -32.60 -9.82
CA ASN A 2 -7.83 -32.58 -9.06
C ASN A 2 -7.97 -31.53 -7.97
N ALA A 3 -7.88 -31.94 -6.70
CA ALA A 3 -7.85 -31.00 -5.60
C ALA A 3 -6.63 -30.07 -5.76
N PRO A 4 -6.78 -28.75 -5.59
CA PRO A 4 -5.64 -27.84 -5.65
C PRO A 4 -4.62 -28.25 -4.59
N SER A 5 -3.35 -28.42 -5.01
CA SER A 5 -2.30 -28.87 -4.12
C SER A 5 -2.14 -27.90 -2.94
N ILE A 6 -1.99 -28.45 -1.73
CA ILE A 6 -1.74 -27.69 -0.48
C ILE A 6 -0.60 -26.66 -0.67
N ARG A 7 0.36 -26.97 -1.55
CA ARG A 7 1.47 -26.10 -1.92
C ARG A 7 1.00 -24.81 -2.60
N ILE A 8 0.09 -24.92 -3.57
CA ILE A 8 -0.45 -23.78 -4.34
C ILE A 8 -1.27 -22.88 -3.43
N ARG A 9 -2.12 -23.48 -2.57
CA ARG A 9 -2.94 -22.73 -1.61
C ARG A 9 -2.10 -21.86 -0.67
N LYS A 10 -1.02 -22.41 -0.11
CA LYS A 10 -0.08 -21.65 0.74
C LYS A 10 0.64 -20.55 -0.04
N LYS A 11 0.99 -20.80 -1.30
CA LYS A 11 1.68 -19.84 -2.17
C LYS A 11 0.81 -18.63 -2.49
N VAL A 12 -0.45 -18.86 -2.86
CA VAL A 12 -1.46 -17.80 -3.09
C VAL A 12 -1.61 -16.96 -1.82
N GLN A 13 -1.86 -17.60 -0.67
CA GLN A 13 -2.00 -16.88 0.60
C GLN A 13 -0.75 -16.07 0.95
N SER A 14 0.45 -16.58 0.67
CA SER A 14 1.71 -15.87 0.92
C SER A 14 1.87 -14.65 0.02
N LYS A 15 1.74 -14.80 -1.31
CA LYS A 15 1.88 -13.68 -2.25
C LYS A 15 0.85 -12.57 -1.99
N PHE A 16 -0.40 -12.94 -1.69
CA PHE A 16 -1.44 -11.96 -1.34
C PHE A 16 -1.18 -11.26 -0.01
N LYS A 17 -0.70 -11.97 1.02
CA LYS A 17 -0.31 -11.36 2.29
C LYS A 17 0.85 -10.37 2.13
N ILE A 18 1.86 -10.69 1.31
CA ILE A 18 3.00 -9.80 1.03
C ILE A 18 2.53 -8.49 0.39
N ARG A 19 1.46 -8.53 -0.42
CA ARG A 19 0.85 -7.35 -1.05
C ARG A 19 -0.16 -6.62 -0.13
N GLY A 20 -0.32 -7.08 1.12
CA GLY A 20 -1.21 -6.49 2.12
C GLY A 20 -2.70 -6.81 1.93
N TYR A 21 -3.02 -7.92 1.26
CA TYR A 21 -4.40 -8.37 1.07
C TYR A 21 -4.79 -9.46 2.06
N ASN A 22 -6.02 -9.37 2.57
CA ASN A 22 -6.69 -10.43 3.33
C ASN A 22 -7.70 -11.14 2.42
N LEU A 23 -7.47 -12.43 2.16
CA LEU A 23 -8.35 -13.24 1.32
C LEU A 23 -9.43 -13.93 2.15
N LYS A 24 -10.70 -13.79 1.75
CA LYS A 24 -11.77 -14.69 2.21
C LYS A 24 -11.58 -16.08 1.60
N VAL A 25 -12.15 -17.11 2.25
CA VAL A 25 -12.06 -18.50 1.78
C VAL A 25 -12.63 -18.65 0.37
N GLU A 26 -13.80 -18.05 0.12
CA GLU A 26 -14.46 -18.02 -1.20
C GLU A 26 -13.57 -17.41 -2.30
N ALA A 27 -12.85 -16.33 -1.98
CA ALA A 27 -11.95 -15.66 -2.91
C ALA A 27 -10.71 -16.50 -3.21
N LEU A 28 -10.18 -17.19 -2.19
CA LEU A 28 -9.08 -18.14 -2.36
C LEU A 28 -9.48 -19.31 -3.29
N ASP A 29 -10.68 -19.83 -3.13
CA ASP A 29 -11.17 -20.94 -3.96
C ASP A 29 -11.37 -20.49 -5.43
N GLU A 30 -11.85 -19.27 -5.66
CA GLU A 30 -11.95 -18.66 -7.00
C GLU A 30 -10.56 -18.52 -7.66
N ILE A 31 -9.56 -18.03 -6.93
CA ILE A 31 -8.17 -17.92 -7.44
C ILE A 31 -7.61 -19.30 -7.78
N LEU A 32 -7.82 -20.30 -6.92
CA LEU A 32 -7.35 -21.65 -7.18
C LEU A 32 -8.04 -22.26 -8.41
N SER A 33 -9.32 -21.98 -8.61
CA SER A 33 -10.04 -22.37 -9.83
C SER A 33 -9.44 -21.71 -11.08
N PHE A 34 -9.08 -20.42 -11.00
CA PHE A 34 -8.43 -19.70 -12.09
C PHE A 34 -7.04 -20.29 -12.42
N LEU A 35 -6.19 -20.45 -11.41
CA LEU A 35 -4.82 -20.97 -11.59
C LEU A 35 -4.79 -22.42 -12.11
N SER A 36 -5.82 -23.21 -11.82
CA SER A 36 -5.92 -24.58 -12.34
C SER A 36 -5.95 -24.67 -13.87
N ARG A 37 -6.24 -23.55 -14.56
CA ARG A 37 -6.19 -23.43 -16.03
C ARG A 37 -4.76 -23.29 -16.57
N PHE A 38 -3.78 -22.93 -15.73
CA PHE A 38 -2.41 -22.57 -16.12
C PHE A 38 -1.37 -23.48 -15.45
N GLN A 39 -1.38 -24.78 -15.78
CA GLN A 39 -0.61 -25.80 -15.06
C GLN A 39 0.92 -25.58 -15.03
N ASP A 40 1.48 -24.90 -16.04
CA ASP A 40 2.91 -24.60 -16.16
C ASP A 40 3.25 -23.11 -15.96
N ALA A 41 2.24 -22.26 -15.75
CA ALA A 41 2.38 -20.80 -15.67
C ALA A 41 1.60 -20.20 -14.47
N GLU A 42 1.43 -20.99 -13.40
CA GLU A 42 0.69 -20.57 -12.21
C GLU A 42 1.31 -19.34 -11.54
N ASP A 43 2.64 -19.17 -11.62
CA ASP A 43 3.33 -18.03 -11.03
C ASP A 43 3.04 -16.74 -11.78
N GLU A 44 3.13 -16.78 -13.10
CA GLU A 44 2.90 -15.68 -14.02
C GLU A 44 1.43 -15.26 -13.99
N ALA A 45 0.50 -16.22 -14.03
CA ALA A 45 -0.93 -15.95 -13.91
C ALA A 45 -1.29 -15.33 -12.55
N LEU A 46 -0.63 -15.76 -11.47
CA LEU A 46 -0.82 -15.22 -10.13
C LEU A 46 -0.27 -13.80 -10.01
N ASP A 47 0.89 -13.51 -10.60
CA ASP A 47 1.48 -12.17 -10.60
C ASP A 47 0.64 -11.19 -11.45
N LEU A 48 0.17 -11.61 -12.63
CA LEU A 48 -0.73 -10.82 -13.47
C LEU A 48 -2.03 -10.48 -12.76
N LEU A 49 -2.66 -11.46 -12.10
CA LEU A 49 -3.87 -11.25 -11.30
C LEU A 49 -3.65 -10.25 -10.17
N LEU A 50 -2.51 -10.33 -9.47
CA LEU A 50 -2.16 -9.43 -8.39
C LEU A 50 -1.95 -7.99 -8.87
N ASP A 51 -1.35 -7.83 -10.04
CA ASP A 51 -1.09 -6.53 -10.63
C ASP A 51 -2.41 -5.88 -11.08
N GLU A 52 -3.33 -6.62 -11.71
CA GLU A 52 -4.64 -6.06 -12.07
C GLU A 52 -5.54 -5.76 -10.86
N LEU A 53 -5.50 -6.58 -9.81
CA LEU A 53 -6.16 -6.25 -8.54
C LEU A 53 -5.61 -4.96 -7.90
N GLN A 54 -4.35 -4.61 -8.18
CA GLN A 54 -3.76 -3.34 -7.74
C GLN A 54 -4.26 -2.16 -8.60
N HIS A 55 -4.47 -2.36 -9.90
CA HIS A 55 -5.00 -1.34 -10.81
C HIS A 55 -6.47 -1.02 -10.56
N GLU A 56 -7.30 -1.99 -10.12
CA GLU A 56 -8.73 -1.77 -9.86
C GLU A 56 -9.07 -0.88 -8.64
N SER A 57 -8.09 -0.27 -7.96
CA SER A 57 -8.31 0.68 -6.84
C SER A 57 -9.23 0.14 -5.74
N LEU A 58 -8.99 -1.09 -5.27
CA LEU A 58 -9.84 -1.68 -4.24
C LEU A 58 -9.77 -0.87 -2.95
N LYS A 59 -10.87 -0.20 -2.62
CA LYS A 59 -11.10 0.64 -1.42
C LYS A 59 -10.98 -0.15 -0.09
N SER A 60 -10.73 -1.46 -0.16
CA SER A 60 -10.71 -2.41 0.95
C SER A 60 -9.51 -3.37 0.83
N SER A 61 -8.85 -3.69 1.95
CA SER A 61 -7.83 -4.75 2.01
C SER A 61 -8.41 -6.16 2.07
N MET A 62 -9.71 -6.27 2.32
CA MET A 62 -10.43 -7.53 2.29
C MET A 62 -10.87 -7.82 0.86
N LEU A 63 -10.34 -8.91 0.30
CA LEU A 63 -10.73 -9.43 -0.99
C LEU A 63 -11.84 -10.48 -0.80
N ASP A 64 -13.02 -10.15 -1.32
CA ASP A 64 -14.14 -11.05 -1.48
C ASP A 64 -14.14 -11.72 -2.86
N LYS A 65 -15.06 -12.66 -3.04
CA LYS A 65 -15.16 -13.46 -4.27
C LYS A 65 -15.45 -12.57 -5.47
N GLU A 66 -16.31 -11.59 -5.29
CA GLU A 66 -16.77 -10.67 -6.34
C GLU A 66 -15.62 -9.82 -6.86
N SER A 67 -14.73 -9.34 -5.98
CA SER A 67 -13.59 -8.53 -6.39
C SER A 67 -12.55 -9.32 -7.16
N VAL A 68 -12.31 -10.57 -6.78
CA VAL A 68 -11.46 -11.46 -7.58
C VAL A 68 -12.12 -11.82 -8.90
N HIS A 69 -13.42 -12.16 -8.87
CA HIS A 69 -14.16 -12.59 -10.06
C HIS A 69 -14.16 -11.51 -11.15
N ARG A 70 -14.33 -10.22 -10.80
CA ARG A 70 -14.25 -9.12 -11.79
C ARG A 70 -12.95 -9.15 -12.59
N VAL A 71 -11.82 -9.19 -11.89
CA VAL A 71 -10.50 -9.22 -12.53
C VAL A 71 -10.29 -10.52 -13.31
N VAL A 72 -10.67 -11.66 -12.74
CA VAL A 72 -10.56 -12.96 -13.43
C VAL A 72 -11.38 -12.97 -14.73
N SER A 73 -12.60 -12.45 -14.72
CA SER A 73 -13.42 -12.32 -15.94
C SER A 73 -12.76 -11.42 -16.97
N LEU A 74 -12.25 -10.26 -16.57
CA LEU A 74 -11.53 -9.34 -17.48
C LEU A 74 -10.30 -10.00 -18.12
N LEU A 75 -9.51 -10.74 -17.34
CA LEU A 75 -8.33 -11.45 -17.84
C LEU A 75 -8.72 -12.54 -18.86
N LEU A 76 -9.78 -13.29 -18.60
CA LEU A 76 -10.27 -14.34 -19.50
C LEU A 76 -10.89 -13.76 -20.79
N GLU A 77 -11.59 -12.63 -20.70
CA GLU A 77 -12.15 -11.92 -21.86
C GLU A 77 -11.05 -11.37 -22.76
N ALA A 78 -9.98 -10.81 -22.17
CA ALA A 78 -8.82 -10.33 -22.92
C ALA A 78 -8.08 -11.45 -23.66
N GLU A 79 -7.99 -12.65 -23.08
CA GLU A 79 -7.36 -13.82 -23.72
C GLU A 79 -8.20 -14.37 -24.87
N ALA A 80 -9.54 -14.37 -24.75
CA ALA A 80 -10.45 -14.79 -25.81
C ALA A 80 -10.50 -13.81 -27.01
N ALA A 81 -10.15 -12.54 -26.81
CA ALA A 81 -10.14 -11.52 -27.86
C ALA A 81 -8.89 -11.53 -28.76
N VAL A 82 -7.91 -12.41 -28.50
CA VAL A 82 -6.62 -12.44 -29.23
C VAL A 82 -6.67 -13.26 -30.54
N GLU A 83 -7.79 -13.88 -30.90
CA GLU A 83 -7.94 -14.55 -32.22
C GLU A 83 -8.61 -13.71 -33.34
N GLU A 84 -8.95 -12.43 -33.14
CA GLU A 84 -9.43 -11.62 -34.28
C GLU A 84 -9.07 -10.12 -34.23
N SER A 85 -8.25 -9.74 -35.22
CA SER A 85 -8.02 -8.39 -35.77
C SER A 85 -7.13 -7.39 -35.00
N SER A 86 -5.98 -7.14 -35.63
CA SER A 86 -5.23 -5.89 -35.56
C SER A 86 -6.13 -4.67 -35.84
N SER A 87 -6.34 -3.79 -34.87
CA SER A 87 -6.43 -2.37 -35.15
C SER A 87 -5.99 -1.53 -33.95
N SER A 88 -4.77 -1.03 -34.07
CA SER A 88 -4.29 0.18 -33.43
C SER A 88 -5.27 1.33 -33.66
N THR A 89 -5.88 1.86 -32.59
CA THR A 89 -6.46 3.21 -32.61
C THR A 89 -5.51 4.14 -31.87
N THR A 90 -4.45 4.56 -32.57
CA THR A 90 -3.66 5.73 -32.19
C THR A 90 -4.44 6.97 -32.64
N SER A 91 -5.25 7.50 -31.73
CA SER A 91 -5.91 8.81 -31.91
C SER A 91 -4.83 9.88 -32.08
N GLY A 92 -4.84 10.52 -33.24
CA GLY A 92 -3.83 11.48 -33.67
C GLY A 92 -3.69 12.66 -32.73
N ILE A 93 -2.44 12.91 -32.31
CA ILE A 93 -2.00 14.21 -31.81
C ILE A 93 -0.91 14.69 -32.78
N THR A 94 -1.36 15.39 -33.82
CA THR A 94 -0.48 16.15 -34.72
C THR A 94 -0.08 17.45 -34.03
N GLY A 95 0.93 17.38 -33.19
CA GLY A 95 1.51 18.52 -32.50
C GLY A 95 2.56 17.99 -31.53
N LYS A 96 3.79 18.51 -31.63
CA LYS A 96 4.95 18.12 -30.81
C LYS A 96 4.54 17.96 -29.34
N LEU A 97 4.32 16.72 -28.90
CA LEU A 97 4.01 16.43 -27.51
C LEU A 97 5.18 16.96 -26.67
N PRO A 98 4.93 17.79 -25.65
CA PRO A 98 6.00 18.22 -24.77
C PRO A 98 6.62 16.98 -24.13
N ILE A 99 7.94 16.83 -24.28
CA ILE A 99 8.72 15.71 -23.69
C ILE A 99 8.63 15.75 -22.15
N HIS A 100 8.33 16.93 -21.59
CA HIS A 100 8.16 17.13 -20.16
C HIS A 100 6.68 17.25 -19.80
N GLY A 101 6.29 16.59 -18.70
CA GLY A 101 4.98 16.78 -18.09
C GLY A 101 4.80 18.20 -17.55
N ASP A 102 3.54 18.62 -17.42
CA ASP A 102 3.22 19.88 -16.79
C ASP A 102 3.50 19.85 -15.27
N ALA A 103 3.48 21.02 -14.62
CA ALA A 103 3.71 21.12 -13.17
C ALA A 103 2.66 20.32 -12.37
N SER A 104 1.42 20.22 -12.86
CA SER A 104 0.37 19.40 -12.26
C SER A 104 0.69 17.91 -12.27
N ALA A 105 1.37 17.40 -13.30
CA ALA A 105 1.75 15.99 -13.39
C ALA A 105 2.68 15.59 -12.24
N LYS A 106 3.61 16.47 -11.86
CA LYS A 106 4.48 16.25 -10.69
C LYS A 106 3.67 16.26 -9.38
N ALA A 107 2.72 17.18 -9.23
CA ALA A 107 1.84 17.21 -8.05
C ALA A 107 0.97 15.95 -7.95
N THR A 108 0.39 15.51 -9.07
CA THR A 108 -0.39 14.27 -9.16
C THR A 108 0.45 13.06 -8.78
N LEU A 109 1.69 12.94 -9.29
CA LEU A 109 2.59 11.85 -8.92
C LEU A 109 2.81 11.75 -7.41
N TYR A 110 3.10 12.87 -6.73
CA TYR A 110 3.29 12.85 -5.27
C TYR A 110 2.01 12.52 -4.51
N ARG A 111 0.85 13.00 -4.99
CA ARG A 111 -0.46 12.66 -4.41
C ARG A 111 -0.76 11.16 -4.54
N ASP A 112 -0.61 10.61 -5.73
CA ASP A 112 -0.87 9.19 -6.01
C ASP A 112 0.07 8.30 -5.19
N ARG A 113 1.36 8.69 -5.11
CA ARG A 113 2.35 8.01 -4.28
C ARG A 113 1.97 8.05 -2.80
N PHE A 114 1.53 9.20 -2.29
CA PHE A 114 1.08 9.32 -0.91
C PHE A 114 -0.12 8.41 -0.64
N LEU A 115 -1.13 8.42 -1.51
CA LEU A 115 -2.32 7.58 -1.35
C LEU A 115 -2.00 6.08 -1.37
N LEU A 116 -1.09 5.64 -2.25
CA LEU A 116 -0.62 4.26 -2.29
C LEU A 116 0.10 3.84 -1.01
N LEU A 117 0.96 4.71 -0.48
CA LEU A 117 1.66 4.45 0.79
C LEU A 117 0.68 4.43 1.96
N LEU A 118 -0.29 5.33 1.98
CA LEU A 118 -1.35 5.37 3.00
C LEU A 118 -2.17 4.07 3.00
N GLN A 119 -2.54 3.60 1.81
CA GLN A 119 -3.27 2.35 1.66
C GLN A 119 -2.45 1.16 2.18
N ARG A 120 -1.14 1.09 1.88
CA ARG A 120 -0.25 0.04 2.40
C ARG A 120 -0.11 0.11 3.92
N LEU A 121 -0.05 1.32 4.48
CA LEU A 121 0.06 1.51 5.91
C LEU A 121 -1.21 1.05 6.65
N TYR A 122 -2.40 1.39 6.14
CA TYR A 122 -3.66 0.91 6.72
C TYR A 122 -3.87 -0.60 6.58
N ARG A 123 -3.20 -1.24 5.60
CA ARG A 123 -3.20 -2.68 5.43
C ARG A 123 -2.32 -3.40 6.46
N ASP A 124 -1.39 -2.69 7.08
CA ASP A 124 -0.49 -3.29 8.06
C ASP A 124 -1.23 -3.52 9.40
N PRO A 125 -1.18 -4.75 9.95
CA PRO A 125 -1.88 -5.09 11.19
C PRO A 125 -1.50 -4.21 12.38
N HIS A 126 -0.26 -3.69 12.45
CA HIS A 126 0.19 -2.84 13.56
C HIS A 126 -0.45 -1.45 13.52
N PHE A 127 -0.96 -1.01 12.37
CA PHE A 127 -1.65 0.28 12.18
C PHE A 127 -3.17 0.11 12.06
N SER A 128 -3.67 -1.13 12.06
CA SER A 128 -5.09 -1.44 12.13
C SER A 128 -5.61 -1.31 13.58
N ARG A 129 -6.83 -0.81 13.77
CA ARG A 129 -7.43 -0.69 15.10
C ARG A 129 -7.58 -2.08 15.74
N PRO A 130 -7.11 -2.31 16.98
CA PRO A 130 -7.41 -3.55 17.68
C PRO A 130 -8.91 -3.68 17.88
N VAL A 131 -9.48 -4.84 17.55
CA VAL A 131 -10.93 -5.11 17.56
C VAL A 131 -11.47 -5.31 18.98
N PHE A 132 -10.60 -5.52 19.97
CA PHE A 132 -10.95 -5.67 21.38
C PHE A 132 -9.97 -4.91 22.27
N ASP A 133 -10.48 -4.47 23.43
CA ASP A 133 -9.80 -3.73 24.48
C ASP A 133 -8.76 -4.62 25.19
N THR A 134 -7.73 -5.03 24.45
CA THR A 134 -6.58 -5.74 24.98
C THR A 134 -5.66 -4.72 25.62
N GLU A 135 -5.33 -4.95 26.90
CA GLU A 135 -4.47 -4.14 27.76
C GLU A 135 -3.47 -3.29 26.98
N MET A 136 -3.60 -1.96 27.16
CA MET A 136 -2.87 -0.96 26.40
C MET A 136 -1.39 -1.31 26.30
N SER A 137 -0.92 -1.61 25.09
CA SER A 137 0.52 -1.63 24.82
C SER A 137 1.11 -0.28 25.26
N GLN A 138 2.37 -0.26 25.73
CA GLN A 138 3.04 0.98 26.19
C GLN A 138 3.06 2.12 25.14
N PHE A 139 2.60 1.86 23.90
CA PHE A 139 2.61 2.77 22.77
C PHE A 139 1.22 3.19 22.25
N GLY A 140 0.12 2.66 22.80
CA GLY A 140 -1.25 3.00 22.38
C GLY A 140 -1.65 2.40 21.03
N SER A 141 -2.82 2.80 20.50
CA SER A 141 -3.25 2.45 19.14
C SER A 141 -2.41 3.22 18.13
N CYS A 142 -1.84 2.53 17.12
CA CYS A 142 -1.07 3.16 16.05
C CYS A 142 -1.98 3.83 14.99
N GLU A 143 -3.02 4.53 15.44
CA GLU A 143 -3.99 5.16 14.55
C GLU A 143 -3.38 6.40 13.87
N ILE A 144 -3.24 6.31 12.56
CA ILE A 144 -2.72 7.40 11.72
C ILE A 144 -3.71 8.57 11.72
N SER A 145 -3.22 9.73 12.14
CA SER A 145 -3.94 11.00 12.25
C SER A 145 -3.43 11.98 11.18
N PRO A 146 -4.31 12.75 10.51
CA PRO A 146 -3.91 13.85 9.64
C PRO A 146 -3.17 14.95 10.41
N ILE A 147 -2.19 15.60 9.79
CA ILE A 147 -1.38 16.66 10.42
C ILE A 147 -2.27 17.81 10.90
N GLN A 148 -3.25 18.23 10.10
CA GLN A 148 -4.14 19.33 10.47
C GLN A 148 -4.93 19.05 11.77
N SER A 149 -5.19 17.77 12.09
CA SER A 149 -5.91 17.40 13.31
C SER A 149 -5.10 17.59 14.60
N LEU A 150 -3.78 17.74 14.48
CA LEU A 150 -2.87 17.86 15.63
C LEU A 150 -2.92 19.26 16.26
N VAL A 151 -3.44 20.26 15.53
CA VAL A 151 -3.51 21.64 16.00
C VAL A 151 -4.31 21.70 17.30
N GLY A 152 -3.67 22.16 18.38
CA GLY A 152 -4.28 22.28 19.70
C GLY A 152 -4.40 20.97 20.49
N LEU A 153 -3.98 19.83 19.93
CA LEU A 153 -3.90 18.56 20.65
C LEU A 153 -2.54 18.37 21.31
N THR A 154 -2.53 17.66 22.43
CA THR A 154 -1.31 17.27 23.15
C THR A 154 -1.19 15.75 23.25
N GLY A 155 0.05 15.27 23.39
CA GLY A 155 0.38 13.85 23.52
C GLY A 155 0.86 13.21 22.22
N ARG A 156 1.18 11.91 22.30
CA ARG A 156 1.69 11.14 21.17
C ARG A 156 0.57 10.86 20.16
N ARG A 157 0.88 11.03 18.87
CA ARG A 157 0.00 10.71 17.74
C ARG A 157 0.84 10.08 16.64
N TRP A 158 0.21 9.24 15.83
CA TRP A 158 0.86 8.62 14.69
C TRP A 158 0.47 9.38 13.44
N VAL A 159 1.44 9.71 12.59
CA VAL A 159 1.24 10.57 11.42
C VAL A 159 1.98 9.96 10.25
N MET A 160 1.35 9.96 9.09
CA MET A 160 1.98 9.58 7.83
C MET A 160 2.11 10.83 6.97
N GLY A 161 3.30 11.05 6.42
CA GLY A 161 3.59 12.18 5.56
C GLY A 161 4.82 11.96 4.70
N LEU A 162 5.03 12.86 3.74
CA LEU A 162 6.24 12.99 2.96
C LEU A 162 7.20 13.93 3.69
N ILE A 163 8.49 13.61 3.70
CA ILE A 163 9.49 14.56 4.16
C ILE A 163 9.94 15.43 2.98
N SER A 164 9.85 16.74 3.15
CA SER A 164 10.40 17.73 2.24
C SER A 164 11.50 18.53 2.95
N GLN A 165 12.45 19.01 2.16
CA GLN A 165 13.46 19.96 2.61
C GLN A 165 13.35 21.18 1.69
N LEU A 166 12.75 22.25 2.21
CA LEU A 166 12.56 23.49 1.46
C LEU A 166 13.78 24.41 1.59
N GLU A 167 14.41 24.42 2.77
CA GLU A 167 15.61 25.19 3.08
C GLU A 167 16.69 24.28 3.68
N ASP A 168 17.96 24.68 3.59
CA ASP A 168 19.06 23.91 4.14
C ASP A 168 18.92 23.75 5.66
N GLY A 169 18.87 22.50 6.15
CA GLY A 169 18.74 22.19 7.57
C GLY A 169 17.31 22.22 8.13
N HIS A 170 16.32 22.69 7.35
CA HIS A 170 14.90 22.71 7.75
C HIS A 170 14.12 21.63 7.02
N PHE A 171 13.61 20.67 7.79
CA PHE A 171 12.81 19.55 7.28
C PHE A 171 11.35 19.73 7.66
N TYR A 172 10.46 19.40 6.75
CA TYR A 172 9.03 19.43 6.97
C TYR A 172 8.45 18.05 6.71
N LEU A 173 7.48 17.65 7.54
CA LEU A 173 6.57 16.57 7.22
C LEU A 173 5.29 17.16 6.63
N GLU A 174 4.90 16.67 5.47
CA GLU A 174 3.72 17.12 4.73
C GLU A 174 2.75 15.96 4.46
N ASP A 175 1.46 16.21 4.63
CA ASP A 175 0.40 15.32 4.16
C ASP A 175 -0.56 16.11 3.24
N LEU A 176 -1.70 15.51 2.87
CA LEU A 176 -2.69 16.18 2.02
C LEU A 176 -3.43 17.33 2.72
N THR A 177 -3.22 17.51 4.03
CA THR A 177 -3.95 18.46 4.88
C THR A 177 -3.11 19.63 5.35
N ALA A 178 -1.84 19.39 5.73
CA ALA A 178 -0.96 20.40 6.29
C ALA A 178 0.52 19.99 6.19
N ALA A 179 1.39 20.94 6.57
CA ALA A 179 2.82 20.75 6.70
C ALA A 179 3.26 21.17 8.11
N VAL A 180 4.24 20.46 8.69
CA VAL A 180 4.82 20.79 10.00
C VAL A 180 6.32 20.59 9.98
N GLU A 181 7.06 21.53 10.57
CA GLU A 181 8.53 21.43 10.69
C GLU A 181 8.92 20.32 11.68
N ILE A 182 9.93 19.52 11.33
CA ILE A 182 10.39 18.37 12.10
C ILE A 182 11.90 18.41 12.33
N ASN A 183 12.34 17.95 13.50
CA ASN A 183 13.76 17.81 13.81
C ASN A 183 14.23 16.37 13.60
N LEU A 184 15.14 16.18 12.64
CA LEU A 184 15.69 14.87 12.29
C LEU A 184 17.01 14.53 12.99
N SER A 185 17.54 15.40 13.86
CA SER A 185 18.90 15.25 14.42
C SER A 185 19.10 13.98 15.26
N ASN A 186 18.01 13.38 15.77
CA ASN A 186 18.03 12.14 16.56
C ASN A 186 17.47 10.92 15.79
N ALA A 187 17.22 11.05 14.49
CA ALA A 187 16.65 9.96 13.69
C ALA A 187 17.69 8.89 13.35
N ILE A 188 17.37 7.62 13.57
CA ILE A 188 18.20 6.47 13.16
C ILE A 188 17.58 5.86 11.89
N SER A 189 18.26 5.96 10.75
CA SER A 189 17.80 5.34 9.49
C SER A 189 18.27 3.89 9.40
N PHE A 190 17.35 2.93 9.39
CA PHE A 190 17.66 1.56 8.99
C PHE A 190 16.52 1.03 8.11
N MET A 191 16.85 0.65 6.87
CA MET A 191 16.02 0.05 5.80
C MET A 191 15.33 1.01 4.79
N PRO A 192 15.23 0.62 3.49
CA PRO A 192 14.87 1.49 2.36
C PRO A 192 13.36 1.81 2.21
N PHE A 193 12.52 1.35 3.15
CA PHE A 193 11.09 1.69 3.20
C PHE A 193 10.82 2.48 4.47
N ILE A 194 11.04 3.79 4.41
CA ILE A 194 10.96 4.63 5.59
C ILE A 194 9.52 5.09 5.83
N CYS A 195 8.89 4.54 6.87
CA CYS A 195 7.76 5.17 7.54
C CYS A 195 8.34 5.93 8.74
N TYR A 196 8.26 7.27 8.73
CA TYR A 196 8.82 8.09 9.81
C TYR A 196 7.90 8.06 11.03
N PHE A 197 8.49 7.76 12.20
CA PHE A 197 7.83 7.79 13.50
C PHE A 197 7.89 9.22 14.04
N LEU A 198 6.78 9.79 14.50
CA LEU A 198 6.75 11.16 15.01
C LEU A 198 6.04 11.20 16.36
N SER A 199 6.68 11.81 17.37
CA SER A 199 6.08 12.07 18.67
C SER A 199 6.05 13.58 18.89
N TYR A 200 4.85 14.17 18.95
CA TYR A 200 4.69 15.61 19.14
C TYR A 200 4.76 15.98 20.63
N SER A 201 5.64 16.92 20.98
CA SER A 201 5.61 17.68 22.24
C SER A 201 6.02 19.12 21.95
N ARG A 202 5.38 20.06 22.67
CA ARG A 202 5.32 21.51 22.41
C ARG A 202 6.55 22.09 21.68
N ASP A 203 6.25 22.66 20.52
CA ASP A 203 7.08 23.56 19.69
C ASP A 203 8.31 22.99 18.98
N LEU A 204 8.55 21.68 19.02
CA LEU A 204 9.42 21.01 18.04
C LEU A 204 9.07 19.51 17.98
N LEU A 205 8.66 19.03 16.81
CA LEU A 205 8.43 17.60 16.60
C LEU A 205 9.77 16.86 16.71
N SER A 206 9.97 16.18 17.83
CA SER A 206 11.12 15.30 18.06
C SER A 206 10.76 13.88 17.67
N ILE A 207 11.48 13.32 16.70
CA ILE A 207 11.38 11.91 16.33
C ILE A 207 11.90 11.07 17.50
N SER A 208 11.01 10.35 18.20
CA SER A 208 11.40 9.42 19.26
C SER A 208 11.28 7.96 18.79
N ASN A 209 12.37 7.22 18.95
CA ASN A 209 12.61 5.84 18.51
C ASN A 209 11.59 4.80 19.01
N ALA A 210 11.17 3.88 18.13
CA ALA A 210 10.44 2.66 18.45
C ALA A 210 11.38 1.42 18.46
N TRP A 211 12.48 1.48 19.22
CA TRP A 211 13.52 0.44 19.23
C TRP A 211 13.19 -0.83 20.05
N LYS A 212 11.98 -0.97 20.62
CA LYS A 212 11.59 -2.20 21.33
C LYS A 212 11.01 -3.32 20.45
N TRP A 213 10.74 -3.05 19.16
CA TRP A 213 10.06 -4.03 18.29
C TRP A 213 11.00 -4.90 17.45
N ALA A 214 12.15 -4.39 17.01
CA ALA A 214 13.09 -5.19 16.20
C ALA A 214 13.72 -6.36 16.98
N HIS A 215 13.90 -6.21 18.30
CA HIS A 215 14.45 -7.28 19.14
C HIS A 215 13.46 -8.43 19.40
N LEU A 216 12.16 -8.23 19.15
CA LEU A 216 11.14 -9.28 19.33
C LEU A 216 10.81 -10.06 18.05
N TYR A 217 11.26 -9.59 16.89
CA TYR A 217 10.94 -10.19 15.59
C TYR A 217 12.07 -11.02 14.97
N LEU A 218 13.28 -10.97 15.54
CA LEU A 218 14.45 -11.72 15.06
C LEU A 218 14.76 -12.97 15.90
N GLU A 219 13.93 -13.30 16.89
CA GLU A 219 14.13 -14.44 17.80
C GLU A 219 12.97 -15.46 17.79
N LYS A 220 12.20 -15.56 16.69
CA LYS A 220 11.28 -16.67 16.44
C LYS A 220 11.34 -17.17 15.00
#